data_AF-A0A7S2C699-F1
#
_entry.id   AF-A0A7S2C699-F1
#
_cell.length_a   1.000
_cell.length_b   1.000
_cell.length_c   1.000
_cell.angle_alpha   90.00
_cell.angle_beta   90.00
_cell.angle_gamma   90.00
#
_symmetry.space_group_name_H-M   'P 1'
#
loop_
_entity.id
_entity.type
_entity.pdbx_description
1 polymer ?
#
loop_
_entity_poly.entity_id
_entity_poly.type
_entity_poly.pdbx_seq_one_letter_code
_entity_poly.pdbx_strand_id
1 'polypeptide(L)'
;LGRLIIIGALPFLGYSGLPTMHRYLIALCLIAGAIVQPPLSSIGRPLEPFISCTAVLLGEIIGTTVAAVVRQKLQDERKHKESMDAATMALRINKETQKQRERQLEQDFLAMTCHEIRNPLNGTVGYLRLATTALTEMLGGGHELPTSGLIDALKELQHMVHEATFSSDKCLGVLGNMS
;
A
#
# COMPACT_ATOMS: atom_id res chain seq x y z
N LEU A 1 15.84 7.70 -57.71
CA LEU A 1 16.00 7.47 -56.25
C LEU A 1 15.47 8.63 -55.40
N GLY A 2 15.96 9.87 -55.56
CA GLY A 2 15.55 11.02 -54.72
C GLY A 2 14.04 11.31 -54.69
N ARG A 3 13.32 11.15 -55.81
CA ARG A 3 11.85 11.36 -55.87
C ARG A 3 11.04 10.27 -55.14
N LEU A 4 11.48 9.02 -55.20
CA LEU A 4 10.88 7.91 -54.43
C LEU A 4 11.12 8.10 -52.92
N ILE A 5 12.28 8.65 -52.54
CA ILE A 5 12.58 9.00 -51.15
C ILE A 5 11.69 10.16 -50.70
N ILE A 6 11.45 11.19 -51.51
CA ILE A 6 10.54 12.30 -51.18
C ILE A 6 9.08 11.81 -51.05
N ILE A 7 8.61 10.99 -52.00
CA ILE A 7 7.26 10.42 -51.98
C ILE A 7 7.09 9.41 -50.83
N GLY A 8 8.15 8.70 -50.42
CA GLY A 8 8.13 7.83 -49.25
C GLY A 8 8.29 8.57 -47.91
N ALA A 9 9.04 9.67 -47.89
CA ALA A 9 9.30 10.46 -46.68
C ALA A 9 8.15 11.38 -46.30
N LEU A 10 7.43 11.94 -47.29
CA LEU A 10 6.23 12.76 -47.07
C LEU A 10 5.17 12.06 -46.20
N PRO A 11 4.69 10.84 -46.53
CA PRO A 11 3.71 10.12 -45.72
C PRO A 11 4.26 9.68 -44.36
N PHE A 12 5.55 9.37 -44.24
CA PHE A 12 6.12 8.90 -42.97
C PHE A 12 6.38 10.03 -41.96
N LEU A 13 6.91 11.18 -42.39
CA LEU A 13 7.29 12.28 -41.49
C LEU A 13 6.17 13.32 -41.27
N GLY A 14 5.31 13.56 -42.26
CA GLY A 14 4.28 14.60 -42.19
C GLY A 14 2.87 14.11 -41.83
N TYR A 15 2.49 12.89 -42.22
CA TYR A 15 1.10 12.43 -42.13
C TYR A 15 0.75 11.73 -40.82
N SER A 16 1.74 11.44 -39.98
CA SER A 16 1.54 10.81 -38.67
C SER A 16 0.55 11.59 -37.77
N GLY A 17 0.47 12.92 -37.92
CA GLY A 17 -0.45 13.78 -37.17
C GLY A 17 -1.84 14.01 -37.79
N LEU A 18 -2.08 13.60 -39.04
CA LEU A 18 -3.37 13.83 -39.71
C LEU A 18 -4.39 12.72 -39.36
N PRO A 19 -5.68 13.06 -39.17
CA PRO A 19 -6.75 12.09 -38.98
C PRO A 19 -6.82 11.10 -40.15
N THR A 20 -7.14 9.84 -39.88
CA THR A 20 -7.11 8.74 -40.88
C THR A 20 -7.89 9.05 -42.16
N MET A 21 -9.03 9.76 -42.05
CA MET A 21 -9.84 10.18 -43.20
C MET A 21 -9.09 11.10 -44.17
N HIS A 22 -8.23 11.99 -43.65
CA HIS A 22 -7.44 12.90 -44.49
C HIS A 22 -6.36 12.15 -45.26
N ARG A 23 -5.80 11.07 -44.68
CA ARG A 23 -4.81 10.21 -45.34
C ARG A 23 -5.43 9.46 -46.52
N TYR A 24 -6.62 8.89 -46.32
CA TYR A 24 -7.37 8.23 -47.40
C TYR A 24 -7.76 9.20 -48.51
N LEU A 25 -8.22 10.41 -48.17
CA LEU A 25 -8.60 11.42 -49.15
C LEU A 25 -7.39 11.83 -50.02
N ILE A 26 -6.22 12.04 -49.41
CA ILE A 26 -5.01 12.42 -50.13
C ILE A 26 -4.49 11.28 -51.02
N ALA A 27 -4.55 10.03 -50.54
CA ALA A 27 -4.24 8.86 -51.36
C ALA A 27 -5.18 8.76 -52.58
N LEU A 28 -6.47 8.99 -52.38
CA LEU A 28 -7.48 8.97 -53.44
C LEU A 28 -7.28 10.11 -54.45
N CYS A 29 -6.95 11.32 -53.98
CA CYS A 29 -6.64 12.46 -54.85
C CYS A 29 -5.36 12.23 -55.68
N LEU A 30 -4.34 11.57 -55.14
CA LEU A 30 -3.14 11.20 -55.90
C LEU A 30 -3.44 10.17 -56.99
N ILE A 31 -4.29 9.18 -56.70
CA ILE A 31 -4.73 8.19 -57.68
C ILE A 31 -5.57 8.87 -58.78
N ALA A 32 -6.53 9.72 -58.40
CA ALA A 32 -7.37 10.46 -59.35
C ALA A 32 -6.56 11.42 -60.22
N GLY A 33 -5.59 12.14 -59.64
CA GLY A 33 -4.69 13.04 -60.37
C GLY A 33 -3.82 12.29 -61.39
N ALA A 34 -3.34 11.10 -61.04
CA ALA A 34 -2.59 10.25 -61.97
C ALA A 34 -3.42 9.72 -63.15
N ILE A 35 -4.75 9.63 -62.99
CA ILE A 35 -5.69 9.23 -64.06
C ILE A 35 -6.03 10.41 -64.97
N VAL A 36 -6.18 11.62 -64.41
CA VAL A 36 -6.71 12.80 -65.13
C VAL A 36 -5.62 13.54 -65.92
N GLN A 37 -4.36 13.53 -65.48
CA GLN A 37 -3.24 14.10 -66.24
C GLN A 37 -1.98 13.23 -66.09
N PRO A 38 -1.52 12.49 -67.11
CA PRO A 38 -0.19 11.91 -67.07
C PRO A 38 0.84 13.07 -67.03
N PRO A 39 1.74 13.13 -66.05
CA PRO A 39 2.62 14.27 -65.88
C PRO A 39 3.55 14.42 -67.09
N LEU A 40 3.74 15.68 -67.49
CA LEU A 40 4.64 16.18 -68.53
C LEU A 40 6.11 15.78 -68.30
N SER A 41 6.45 14.52 -68.56
CA SER A 41 7.82 14.02 -68.59
C SER A 41 7.89 12.81 -69.51
N SER A 42 8.89 12.77 -70.37
CA SER A 42 9.16 11.77 -71.43
C SER A 42 9.47 10.35 -70.92
N ILE A 43 8.97 9.97 -69.74
CA ILE A 43 9.12 8.65 -69.12
C ILE A 43 7.71 8.14 -68.82
N GLY A 44 7.01 7.73 -69.88
CA GLY A 44 5.64 7.21 -69.84
C GLY A 44 5.63 5.70 -69.70
N ARG A 45 5.94 5.18 -68.51
CA ARG A 45 5.63 3.77 -68.20
C ARG A 45 4.33 3.72 -67.39
N PRO A 46 3.27 3.04 -67.86
CA PRO A 46 1.98 2.96 -67.17
C PRO A 46 2.05 2.35 -65.76
N LEU A 47 3.22 1.85 -65.34
CA LEU A 47 3.46 1.25 -64.03
C LEU A 47 3.73 2.24 -62.90
N GLU A 48 4.20 3.46 -63.19
CA GLU A 48 4.57 4.45 -62.16
C GLU A 48 3.46 4.80 -61.15
N PRO A 49 2.19 5.02 -61.56
CA PRO A 49 1.11 5.27 -60.62
C PRO A 49 0.79 4.05 -59.73
N PHE A 50 0.94 2.84 -60.25
CA PHE A 50 0.75 1.62 -59.47
C PHE A 50 1.85 1.45 -58.41
N ILE A 51 3.10 1.75 -58.76
CA ILE A 51 4.23 1.73 -57.81
C ILE A 51 4.01 2.79 -56.71
N SER A 52 3.55 3.98 -57.07
CA SER A 52 3.27 5.05 -56.09
C SER A 52 2.12 4.67 -55.15
N CYS A 53 1.03 4.12 -55.70
CA CYS A 53 -0.12 3.66 -54.92
C CYS A 53 0.25 2.53 -53.95
N THR A 54 0.98 1.51 -54.44
CA THR A 54 1.43 0.40 -53.59
C THR A 54 2.39 0.87 -52.50
N ALA A 55 3.28 1.83 -52.77
CA ALA A 55 4.15 2.42 -51.76
C ALA A 55 3.37 3.17 -50.66
N VAL A 56 2.33 3.93 -51.03
CA VAL A 56 1.47 4.64 -50.05
C VAL A 56 0.68 3.64 -49.19
N LEU A 57 0.09 2.62 -49.80
CA LEU A 57 -0.66 1.59 -49.08
C LEU A 57 0.25 0.79 -48.13
N LEU A 58 1.44 0.40 -48.59
CA LEU A 58 2.42 -0.29 -47.75
C LEU A 58 2.85 0.58 -46.57
N GLY A 59 3.09 1.87 -46.81
CA GLY A 59 3.43 2.83 -45.76
C GLY A 59 2.33 2.97 -44.70
N GLU A 60 1.06 3.03 -45.10
CA GLU A 60 -0.06 3.12 -44.15
C GLU A 60 -0.23 1.83 -43.35
N ILE A 61 -0.09 0.65 -43.97
CA ILE A 61 -0.15 -0.65 -43.27
C ILE A 61 0.99 -0.74 -42.24
N ILE A 62 2.21 -0.37 -42.61
CA ILE A 62 3.36 -0.37 -41.69
C ILE A 62 3.16 0.69 -40.59
N GLY A 63 2.72 1.89 -40.92
CA GLY A 63 2.50 2.96 -39.96
C GLY A 63 1.43 2.62 -38.92
N THR A 64 0.30 2.04 -39.37
CA THR A 64 -0.80 1.64 -38.49
C THR A 64 -0.41 0.47 -37.58
N THR A 65 0.33 -0.52 -38.09
CA THR A 65 0.82 -1.65 -37.29
C THR A 65 1.83 -1.19 -36.23
N VAL A 66 2.80 -0.34 -36.58
CA VAL A 66 3.75 0.23 -35.61
C VAL A 66 3.03 1.06 -34.55
N ALA A 67 2.07 1.91 -34.95
CA ALA A 67 1.29 2.71 -34.00
C ALA A 67 0.45 1.84 -33.05
N ALA A 68 -0.14 0.74 -33.55
CA ALA A 68 -0.89 -0.20 -32.73
C ALA A 68 0.01 -0.88 -31.69
N VAL A 69 1.19 -1.35 -32.09
CA VAL A 69 2.16 -1.99 -31.19
C VAL A 69 2.65 -1.01 -30.11
N VAL A 70 2.96 0.23 -30.48
CA VAL A 70 3.39 1.26 -29.52
C VAL A 70 2.29 1.58 -28.52
N ARG A 71 1.03 1.72 -28.98
CA ARG A 71 -0.12 1.95 -28.09
C ARG A 71 -0.35 0.78 -27.15
N GLN A 72 -0.25 -0.45 -27.65
CA GLN A 72 -0.39 -1.65 -26.84
C GLN A 72 0.67 -1.69 -25.74
N LYS A 73 1.94 -1.47 -26.08
CA LYS A 73 3.03 -1.47 -25.09
C LYS A 73 2.84 -0.39 -24.01
N LEU A 74 2.41 0.80 -24.40
CA LEU A 74 2.09 1.88 -23.45
C LEU A 74 0.90 1.53 -22.54
N GLN A 75 -0.11 0.84 -23.06
CA GLN A 75 -1.24 0.37 -22.26
C GLN A 75 -0.82 -0.73 -21.28
N ASP A 76 0.03 -1.65 -21.71
CA ASP A 76 0.54 -2.73 -20.88
C ASP A 76 1.42 -2.18 -19.74
N GLU A 77 2.28 -1.20 -20.03
CA GLU A 77 3.07 -0.50 -19.00
C GLU A 77 2.18 0.24 -17.98
N ARG A 78 1.10 0.87 -18.43
CA ARG A 78 0.13 1.53 -17.53
C ARG A 78 -0.58 0.53 -16.64
N LYS A 79 -1.12 -0.56 -17.22
CA LYS A 79 -1.77 -1.64 -16.45
C LYS A 79 -0.82 -2.29 -15.46
N HIS A 80 0.43 -2.51 -15.87
CA HIS A 80 1.45 -3.08 -14.99
C HIS A 80 1.76 -2.14 -13.82
N LYS A 81 1.90 -0.84 -14.09
CA LYS A 81 2.12 0.17 -13.04
C LYS A 81 0.93 0.26 -12.09
N GLU A 82 -0.30 0.30 -12.60
CA GLU A 82 -1.52 0.30 -11.79
C GLU A 82 -1.63 -0.95 -10.92
N SER A 83 -1.31 -2.13 -11.46
CA SER A 83 -1.29 -3.38 -10.71
C SER A 83 -0.22 -3.38 -9.63
N MET A 84 0.98 -2.86 -9.91
CA MET A 84 2.07 -2.76 -8.95
C MET A 84 1.76 -1.76 -7.82
N ASP A 85 1.15 -0.62 -8.15
CA ASP A 85 0.71 0.38 -7.18
C ASP A 85 -0.41 -0.18 -6.27
N ALA A 86 -1.38 -0.89 -6.85
CA ALA A 86 -2.42 -1.58 -6.09
C ALA A 86 -1.87 -2.68 -5.16
N ALA A 87 -0.94 -3.50 -5.65
CA ALA A 87 -0.28 -4.52 -4.84
C ALA A 87 0.53 -3.90 -3.68
N THR A 88 1.23 -2.79 -3.94
CA THR A 88 2.00 -2.07 -2.93
C THR A 88 1.08 -1.46 -1.87
N MET A 89 -0.06 -0.90 -2.28
CA MET A 89 -1.06 -0.36 -1.36
C MET A 89 -1.68 -1.45 -0.48
N ALA A 90 -2.05 -2.59 -1.08
CA ALA A 90 -2.58 -3.73 -0.34
C ALA A 90 -1.57 -4.26 0.70
N LEU A 91 -0.29 -4.35 0.34
CA LEU A 91 0.77 -4.76 1.25
C LEU A 91 0.94 -3.78 2.43
N ARG A 92 0.84 -2.46 2.18
CA ARG A 92 0.88 -1.46 3.24
C ARG A 92 -0.29 -1.59 4.21
N ILE A 93 -1.51 -1.77 3.70
CA ILE A 93 -2.71 -1.94 4.52
C ILE A 93 -2.60 -3.22 5.35
N ASN A 94 -2.17 -4.34 4.75
CA ASN A 94 -1.97 -5.60 5.47
C ASN A 94 -0.92 -5.46 6.58
N LYS A 95 0.18 -4.75 6.32
CA LYS A 95 1.21 -4.50 7.35
C LYS A 95 0.69 -3.64 8.50
N GLU A 96 -0.10 -2.61 8.20
CA GLU A 96 -0.63 -1.72 9.24
C GLU A 96 -1.70 -2.44 10.09
N THR A 97 -2.59 -3.18 9.46
CA THR A 97 -3.58 -4.01 10.16
C THR A 97 -2.94 -5.09 11.02
N GLN A 98 -1.85 -5.71 10.55
CA GLN A 98 -1.09 -6.66 11.36
C GLN A 98 -0.47 -5.98 12.58
N LYS A 99 0.21 -4.84 12.41
CA LYS A 99 0.76 -4.07 13.54
C LYS A 99 -0.30 -3.64 14.54
N GLN A 100 -1.48 -3.24 14.06
CA GLN A 100 -2.58 -2.87 14.94
C GLN A 100 -3.07 -4.06 15.74
N ARG A 101 -3.20 -5.24 15.12
CA ARG A 101 -3.54 -6.48 15.83
C ARG A 101 -2.47 -6.88 16.84
N GLU A 102 -1.19 -6.78 16.49
CA GLU A 102 -0.08 -7.06 17.41
C GLU A 102 -0.15 -6.16 18.65
N ARG A 103 -0.37 -4.85 18.47
CA ARG A 103 -0.56 -3.92 19.59
C ARG A 103 -1.78 -4.25 20.44
N GLN A 104 -2.90 -4.62 19.82
CA GLN A 104 -4.10 -5.02 20.56
C GLN A 104 -3.84 -6.28 21.39
N LEU A 105 -3.18 -7.29 20.81
CA LEU A 105 -2.83 -8.51 21.53
C LEU A 105 -1.84 -8.25 22.67
N GLU A 106 -0.86 -7.36 22.49
CA GLU A 106 0.05 -6.94 23.55
C GLU A 106 -0.70 -6.23 24.70
N GLN A 107 -1.62 -5.32 24.37
CA GLN A 107 -2.46 -4.63 25.36
C GLN A 107 -3.36 -5.61 26.12
N ASP A 108 -4.02 -6.53 25.42
CA ASP A 108 -4.89 -7.54 26.01
C ASP A 108 -4.10 -8.49 26.93
N PHE A 109 -2.92 -8.92 26.48
CA PHE A 109 -2.04 -9.77 27.27
C PHE A 109 -1.57 -9.07 28.55
N LEU A 110 -1.16 -7.81 28.46
CA LEU A 110 -0.75 -7.02 29.64
C LEU A 110 -1.93 -6.80 30.59
N ALA A 111 -3.10 -6.46 30.08
CA ALA A 111 -4.30 -6.27 30.89
C ALA A 111 -4.66 -7.55 31.65
N MET A 112 -4.65 -8.69 30.97
CA MET A 112 -4.90 -10.00 31.57
C MET A 112 -3.85 -10.34 32.65
N THR A 113 -2.56 -10.13 32.35
CA THR A 113 -1.47 -10.40 33.30
C THR A 113 -1.59 -9.53 34.56
N CYS A 114 -1.91 -8.24 34.41
CA CYS A 114 -2.15 -7.35 35.54
C CYS A 114 -3.35 -7.81 36.37
N HIS A 115 -4.45 -8.24 35.75
CA HIS A 115 -5.60 -8.80 36.47
C HIS A 115 -5.24 -10.07 37.26
N GLU A 116 -4.48 -10.97 36.66
CA GLU A 116 -4.04 -12.21 37.30
C GLU A 116 -3.03 -11.97 38.43
N ILE A 117 -2.19 -10.93 38.35
CA ILE A 117 -1.29 -10.52 39.45
C ILE A 117 -2.05 -9.81 40.56
N ARG A 118 -3.05 -9.00 40.22
CA ARG A 118 -3.86 -8.24 41.19
C ARG A 118 -4.61 -9.14 42.16
N ASN A 119 -5.17 -10.24 41.67
CA ASN A 119 -5.96 -11.18 42.48
C ASN A 119 -5.19 -11.76 43.69
N PRO A 120 -4.02 -12.40 43.53
CA PRO A 120 -3.25 -12.93 44.65
C PRO A 120 -2.67 -11.83 45.54
N LEU A 121 -2.31 -10.66 45.00
CA LEU A 121 -1.88 -9.52 45.81
C LEU A 121 -3.01 -9.05 46.74
N ASN A 122 -4.23 -8.91 46.21
CA ASN A 122 -5.41 -8.58 47.02
C ASN A 122 -5.70 -9.63 48.10
N GLY A 123 -5.55 -10.93 47.76
CA GLY A 123 -5.64 -12.01 48.74
C GLY A 123 -4.60 -11.88 49.84
N THR A 124 -3.34 -11.59 49.47
CA THR A 124 -2.22 -11.40 50.42
C THR A 124 -2.46 -10.22 51.35
N VAL A 125 -2.91 -9.07 50.84
CA VAL A 125 -3.31 -7.92 51.67
C VAL A 125 -4.42 -8.31 52.66
N GLY A 126 -5.40 -9.10 52.21
CA GLY A 126 -6.47 -9.62 53.06
C GLY A 126 -5.94 -10.49 54.21
N TYR A 127 -5.06 -11.44 53.92
CA TYR A 127 -4.43 -12.29 54.94
C TYR A 127 -3.56 -11.50 55.92
N LEU A 128 -2.77 -10.54 55.43
CA LEU A 128 -1.95 -9.68 56.29
C LEU A 128 -2.80 -8.85 57.25
N ARG A 129 -3.93 -8.31 56.76
CA ARG A 129 -4.89 -7.59 57.62
C ARG A 129 -5.45 -8.49 58.72
N LEU A 130 -5.90 -9.70 58.37
CA LEU A 130 -6.41 -10.67 59.34
C LEU A 130 -5.35 -11.08 60.38
N ALA A 131 -4.12 -11.36 59.93
CA ALA A 131 -3.01 -11.72 60.81
C ALA A 131 -2.66 -10.57 61.77
N THR A 132 -2.62 -9.34 61.26
CA THR A 132 -2.35 -8.14 62.07
C THR A 132 -3.44 -7.92 63.13
N THR A 133 -4.72 -8.07 62.76
CA THR A 133 -5.84 -7.96 63.70
C THR A 133 -5.77 -9.06 64.78
N ALA A 134 -5.58 -10.32 64.39
CA ALA A 134 -5.48 -11.44 65.33
C ALA A 134 -4.32 -11.29 66.32
N LEU A 135 -3.14 -10.86 65.84
CA LEU A 135 -1.99 -10.59 66.70
C LEU A 135 -2.26 -9.43 67.66
N THR A 136 -2.90 -8.36 67.18
CA THR A 136 -3.26 -7.20 68.02
C THR A 136 -4.23 -7.59 69.13
N GLU A 137 -5.24 -8.42 68.83
CA GLU A 137 -6.20 -8.94 69.81
C GLU A 137 -5.53 -9.86 70.84
N MET A 138 -4.64 -10.75 70.40
CA MET A 138 -3.87 -11.61 71.31
C MET A 138 -2.96 -10.82 72.24
N LEU A 139 -2.39 -9.69 71.77
CA LEU A 139 -1.44 -8.87 72.53
C LEU A 139 -2.10 -7.83 73.44
N GLY A 140 -3.32 -7.39 73.13
CA GLY A 140 -4.13 -6.55 74.02
C GLY A 140 -4.49 -7.20 75.36
N GLY A 141 -4.25 -8.52 75.50
CA GLY A 141 -4.51 -9.32 76.70
C GLY A 141 -3.45 -9.24 77.83
N GLY A 142 -2.44 -8.38 77.74
CA GLY A 142 -1.53 -8.10 78.86
C GLY A 142 -0.25 -8.95 78.97
N HIS A 143 0.18 -9.61 77.89
CA HIS A 143 1.45 -10.35 77.88
C HIS A 143 2.57 -9.51 77.22
N GLU A 144 3.55 -9.08 78.01
CA GLU A 144 4.76 -8.33 77.60
C GLU A 144 5.72 -9.22 76.77
N LEU A 145 5.35 -9.57 75.54
CA LEU A 145 6.28 -10.15 74.57
C LEU A 145 6.81 -9.08 73.60
N PRO A 146 8.02 -9.25 73.02
CA PRO A 146 8.66 -8.30 72.10
C PRO A 146 8.06 -8.43 70.68
N THR A 147 6.74 -8.38 70.57
CA THR A 147 5.97 -8.56 69.35
C THR A 147 5.64 -7.24 68.65
N SER A 148 5.99 -6.09 69.24
CA SER A 148 5.86 -4.78 68.59
C SER A 148 6.57 -4.75 67.24
N GLY A 149 7.80 -5.29 67.17
CA GLY A 149 8.54 -5.39 65.92
C GLY A 149 7.90 -6.30 64.86
N LEU A 150 7.14 -7.32 65.27
CA LEU A 150 6.42 -8.20 64.35
C LEU A 150 5.18 -7.50 63.75
N ILE A 151 4.45 -6.75 64.57
CA ILE A 151 3.29 -5.96 64.11
C ILE A 151 3.75 -4.87 63.14
N ASP A 152 4.85 -4.19 63.43
CA ASP A 152 5.38 -3.15 62.55
C ASP A 152 5.89 -3.72 61.23
N ALA A 153 6.58 -4.88 61.26
CA ALA A 153 6.98 -5.59 60.05
C ALA A 153 5.78 -6.05 59.20
N LEU A 154 4.69 -6.51 59.83
CA LEU A 154 3.46 -6.89 59.14
C LEU A 154 2.75 -5.69 58.50
N LYS A 155 2.73 -4.53 59.17
CA LYS A 155 2.21 -3.28 58.61
C LYS A 155 3.05 -2.80 57.43
N GLU A 156 4.37 -2.90 57.53
CA GLU A 156 5.28 -2.53 56.44
C GLU A 156 5.09 -3.46 55.23
N LEU A 157 4.98 -4.77 55.44
CA LEU A 157 4.67 -5.73 54.39
C LEU A 157 3.29 -5.45 53.76
N GLN A 158 2.27 -5.14 54.57
CA GLN A 158 0.96 -4.75 54.07
C GLN A 158 1.03 -3.49 53.19
N HIS A 159 1.83 -2.50 53.57
CA HIS A 159 2.05 -1.29 52.80
C HIS A 159 2.71 -1.60 51.45
N MET A 160 3.80 -2.39 51.44
CA MET A 160 4.50 -2.78 50.21
C MET A 160 3.59 -3.53 49.23
N VAL A 161 2.79 -4.49 49.73
CA VAL A 161 1.86 -5.24 48.88
C VAL A 161 0.74 -4.34 48.36
N HIS A 162 0.24 -3.40 49.16
CA HIS A 162 -0.77 -2.44 48.73
C HIS A 162 -0.25 -1.50 47.64
N GLU A 163 0.99 -1.02 47.78
CA GLU A 163 1.65 -0.19 46.77
C GLU A 163 1.87 -0.96 45.45
N ALA A 164 2.23 -2.24 45.53
CA ALA A 164 2.33 -3.11 44.37
C ALA A 164 0.97 -3.28 43.64
N THR A 165 -0.12 -3.49 44.39
CA THR A 165 -1.48 -3.54 43.82
C THR A 165 -1.85 -2.21 43.13
N PHE A 166 -1.56 -1.08 43.78
CA PHE A 166 -1.86 0.24 43.23
C PHE A 166 -1.05 0.56 41.96
N SER A 167 0.21 0.13 41.91
CA SER A 167 1.06 0.22 40.72
C SER A 167 0.46 -0.60 39.56
N SER A 168 -0.06 -1.80 39.84
CA SER A 168 -0.78 -2.62 38.86
C SER A 168 -2.04 -1.92 38.33
N ASP A 169 -2.82 -1.25 39.20
CA ASP A 169 -4.02 -0.50 38.80
C ASP A 169 -3.68 0.73 37.94
N LYS A 170 -2.59 1.43 38.26
CA LYS A 170 -2.06 2.50 37.40
C LYS A 170 -1.64 1.99 36.03
N CYS A 171 -1.01 0.82 35.97
CA CYS A 171 -0.62 0.20 34.70
C CYS A 171 -1.85 -0.08 33.83
N LEU A 172 -2.90 -0.67 34.41
CA LEU A 172 -4.19 -0.88 33.73
C LEU A 172 -4.83 0.44 33.26
N GLY A 173 -4.80 1.49 34.09
CA GLY A 173 -5.33 2.81 33.73
C GLY A 173 -4.60 3.48 32.57
N VAL A 174 -3.28 3.30 32.47
CA VAL A 174 -2.50 3.77 31.31
C VAL A 174 -2.83 2.98 30.06
N LEU A 175 -2.98 1.65 30.18
CA LEU A 175 -3.37 0.79 29.06
C LEU A 175 -4.77 1.14 28.51
N GLY A 176 -5.74 1.43 29.40
CA GLY A 176 -7.08 1.85 29.00
C GLY A 176 -7.18 3.23 28.34
N ASN A 177 -6.18 4.09 28.52
CA ASN A 177 -6.11 5.40 27.84
C ASN A 177 -5.37 5.34 26.49
N MET A 178 -4.76 4.20 26.14
CA MET A 178 -4.06 3.99 24.88
C MET A 178 -4.93 3.31 23.79
N SER A 179 -6.13 2.85 24.16
CA SER A 179 -7.15 2.30 23.25
C SER A 179 -8.07 3.39 22.70
#